data_AF-A0A7J3BJ78-F1
#
_entry.id   AF-A0A7J3BJ78-F1
#
_cell.length_a   1.000
_cell.length_b   1.000
_cell.length_c   1.000
_cell.angle_alpha   90.00
_cell.angle_beta   90.00
_cell.angle_gamma   90.00
#
_symmetry.space_group_name_H-M   'P 1'
#
loop_
_entity.id
_entity.type
_entity.pdbx_description
1 polymer ?
#
loop_
_entity_poly.entity_id
_entity_poly.type
_entity_poly.pdbx_seq_one_letter_code
_entity_poly.pdbx_strand_id
1 'polypeptide(L)'
;MFCYVFGVCVVRFVYVCPVGTSLLQNFVRDPRWGSVVERFKEFRVESWFRLSPDDPLNIVPDGYICSVVRGHELFNALLNYLRSNPKEACAEVNGIYGIRDLFGHSPRDVEVLLYHSRTCNSRLCGSVLEDFLRGEGYLVESIEVRALRSVDDFELGLIEVLDKIVRLVVRKKSEGLKVYVNATPGFKSEVTFLVIASILAGADGVVYIHESFRSPVLLPIPPLTLNTKVVSDVLELFKDISCLDTYYVNSRLGSELVTNMLDLGVLRLEEGRVCIREWVKHLPL
;
A
#
# COMPACT_ATOMS: atom_id res chain seq x y z
N MET A 1 2.75 32.25 36.61
CA MET A 1 3.69 31.61 35.67
C MET A 1 3.15 30.23 35.33
N PHE A 2 2.26 30.16 34.33
CA PHE A 2 1.75 28.89 33.79
C PHE A 2 1.84 29.04 32.27
N CYS A 3 2.90 28.50 31.68
CA CYS A 3 3.04 28.40 30.23
C CYS A 3 2.28 27.16 29.76
N TYR A 4 1.08 27.38 29.23
CA TYR A 4 0.49 26.46 28.26
C TYR A 4 1.16 26.76 26.91
N VAL A 5 2.09 25.91 26.48
CA VAL A 5 2.50 25.86 25.07
C VAL A 5 1.75 24.68 24.47
N PHE A 6 0.71 24.99 23.69
CA PHE A 6 0.11 24.04 22.76
C PHE A 6 1.21 23.56 21.81
N GLY A 7 1.69 22.34 22.01
CA GLY A 7 2.62 21.69 21.09
C GLY A 7 1.90 21.37 19.79
N VAL A 8 2.11 22.20 18.77
CA VAL A 8 1.71 21.86 17.40
C VAL A 8 2.53 20.63 17.00
N CYS A 9 1.85 19.53 16.68
CA CYS A 9 2.50 18.34 16.10
C CYS A 9 3.06 18.75 14.74
N VAL A 10 4.38 18.93 14.64
CA VAL A 10 5.03 19.20 13.36
C VAL A 10 5.39 17.86 12.77
N VAL A 11 4.57 17.35 11.86
CA VAL A 11 4.89 16.16 11.07
C VAL A 11 6.19 16.43 10.31
N ARG A 12 7.12 15.49 10.38
CA ARG A 12 8.43 15.52 9.69
C ARG A 12 8.64 14.31 8.81
N PHE A 13 8.02 13.20 9.17
CA PHE A 13 8.21 11.90 8.55
C PHE A 13 6.87 11.32 8.11
N VAL A 14 6.87 10.61 6.99
CA VAL A 14 5.72 9.91 6.46
C VAL A 14 6.08 8.46 6.23
N TYR A 15 5.27 7.55 6.76
CA TYR A 15 5.43 6.11 6.53
C TYR A 15 4.32 5.62 5.61
N VAL A 16 4.67 5.11 4.44
CA VAL A 16 3.74 4.43 3.53
C VAL A 16 3.70 2.96 3.89
N CYS A 17 2.54 2.45 4.28
CA CYS A 17 2.39 1.07 4.73
C CYS A 17 1.19 0.40 4.05
N PRO A 18 1.41 -0.61 3.19
CA PRO A 18 0.34 -1.50 2.77
C PRO A 18 -0.26 -2.22 3.98
N VAL A 19 -1.55 -2.54 3.92
CA VAL A 19 -2.23 -3.34 4.92
C VAL A 19 -2.66 -4.66 4.30
N GLY A 20 -2.09 -5.74 4.81
CA GLY A 20 -2.52 -7.11 4.54
C GLY A 20 -3.44 -7.64 5.64
N THR A 21 -3.60 -8.96 5.66
CA THR A 21 -4.45 -9.67 6.63
C THR A 21 -3.65 -10.46 7.67
N SER A 22 -2.36 -10.12 7.86
CA SER A 22 -1.46 -10.84 8.79
C SER A 22 -1.94 -10.77 10.24
N LEU A 23 -2.52 -9.63 10.65
CA LEU A 23 -3.15 -9.46 11.96
C LEU A 23 -4.23 -10.52 12.21
N LEU A 24 -5.11 -10.71 11.24
CA LEU A 24 -6.21 -11.68 11.30
C LEU A 24 -5.68 -13.11 11.37
N GLN A 25 -4.66 -13.43 10.57
CA GLN A 25 -4.03 -14.75 10.54
C GLN A 25 -3.35 -15.09 11.88
N ASN A 26 -2.62 -14.14 12.46
CA ASN A 26 -1.88 -14.38 13.69
C ASN A 26 -2.82 -14.41 14.91
N PHE A 27 -3.88 -13.59 14.91
CA PHE A 27 -4.93 -13.63 15.94
C PHE A 27 -5.56 -15.01 16.07
N VAL A 28 -5.97 -15.62 14.95
CA VAL A 28 -6.66 -16.93 14.98
C VAL A 28 -5.73 -18.09 15.37
N ARG A 29 -4.42 -17.91 15.23
CA ARG A 29 -3.40 -18.90 15.61
C ARG A 29 -3.02 -18.84 17.08
N ASP A 30 -3.37 -17.75 17.78
CA ASP A 30 -3.00 -17.57 19.18
C ASP A 30 -4.01 -18.27 20.10
N PRO A 31 -3.61 -19.32 20.85
CA PRO A 31 -4.52 -20.08 21.71
C PRO A 31 -5.22 -19.23 22.78
N ARG A 32 -4.61 -18.10 23.19
CA ARG A 32 -5.20 -17.19 24.19
C ARG A 32 -6.52 -16.59 23.72
N TRP A 33 -6.72 -16.50 22.40
CA TRP A 33 -7.91 -15.94 21.78
C TRP A 33 -8.87 -17.01 21.22
N GLY A 34 -8.56 -18.30 21.42
CA GLY A 34 -9.35 -19.41 20.88
C GLY A 34 -10.82 -19.40 21.30
N SER A 35 -11.13 -18.98 22.52
CA SER A 35 -12.53 -18.86 22.99
C SER A 35 -13.33 -17.80 22.22
N VAL A 36 -12.67 -16.71 21.79
CA VAL A 36 -13.29 -15.67 20.97
C VAL A 36 -13.47 -16.20 19.55
N VAL A 37 -12.45 -16.85 18.99
CA VAL A 37 -12.53 -17.45 17.65
C VAL A 37 -13.68 -18.47 17.57
N GLU A 38 -13.83 -19.33 18.57
CA GLU A 38 -14.89 -20.34 18.64
C GLU A 38 -16.29 -19.70 18.72
N ARG A 39 -16.46 -18.58 19.46
CA ARG A 39 -17.74 -17.86 19.53
C ARG A 39 -18.21 -17.35 18.17
N PHE A 40 -17.28 -16.99 17.28
CA PHE A 40 -17.59 -16.42 15.97
C PHE A 40 -17.32 -17.39 14.81
N LYS A 41 -17.24 -18.70 15.07
CA LYS A 41 -16.93 -19.72 14.05
C LYS A 41 -17.94 -19.76 12.91
N GLU A 42 -19.20 -19.43 13.17
CA GLU A 42 -20.26 -19.39 12.15
C GLU A 42 -19.98 -18.37 11.04
N PHE A 43 -19.16 -17.35 11.34
CA PHE A 43 -18.68 -16.35 10.40
C PHE A 43 -17.31 -16.69 9.79
N ARG A 44 -16.87 -17.96 9.87
CA ARG A 44 -15.60 -18.46 9.32
C ARG A 44 -14.37 -17.64 9.77
N VAL A 45 -14.39 -17.11 10.99
CA VAL A 45 -13.29 -16.29 11.56
C VAL A 45 -11.96 -17.04 11.52
N GLU A 46 -11.94 -18.37 11.65
CA GLU A 46 -10.73 -19.19 11.53
C GLU A 46 -9.96 -19.05 10.19
N SER A 47 -10.64 -18.59 9.12
CA SER A 47 -10.07 -18.47 7.77
C SER A 47 -10.32 -17.11 7.11
N TRP A 48 -10.89 -16.13 7.84
CA TRP A 48 -11.28 -14.82 7.32
C TRP A 48 -10.17 -14.00 6.65
N PHE A 49 -8.91 -14.29 6.99
CA PHE A 49 -7.72 -13.67 6.42
C PHE A 49 -7.45 -14.09 4.97
N ARG A 50 -8.12 -15.15 4.48
CA ARG A 50 -8.00 -15.68 3.10
C ARG A 50 -9.23 -15.46 2.23
N LEU A 51 -10.28 -14.83 2.76
CA LEU A 51 -11.51 -14.64 2.00
C LEU A 51 -11.24 -13.75 0.79
N SER A 52 -11.75 -14.17 -0.37
CA SER A 52 -11.66 -13.40 -1.60
C SER A 52 -12.52 -12.14 -1.51
N PRO A 53 -12.29 -11.13 -2.38
CA PRO A 53 -13.13 -9.94 -2.43
C PRO A 53 -14.62 -10.20 -2.71
N ASP A 54 -14.95 -11.33 -3.35
CA ASP A 54 -16.31 -11.70 -3.75
C ASP A 54 -16.96 -12.71 -2.79
N ASP A 55 -16.28 -13.11 -1.72
CA ASP A 55 -16.87 -13.98 -0.71
C ASP A 55 -18.03 -13.26 0.01
N PRO A 56 -19.20 -13.91 0.23
CA PRO A 56 -20.36 -13.28 0.86
C PRO A 56 -20.12 -12.67 2.24
N LEU A 57 -19.10 -13.11 2.99
CA LEU A 57 -18.75 -12.54 4.29
C LEU A 57 -17.77 -11.36 4.18
N ASN A 58 -17.12 -11.19 3.02
CA ASN A 58 -16.05 -10.22 2.79
C ASN A 58 -16.38 -9.15 1.74
N ILE A 59 -17.47 -9.34 0.99
CA ILE A 59 -17.95 -8.41 -0.02
C ILE A 59 -18.42 -7.11 0.63
N VAL A 60 -18.03 -5.99 0.03
CA VAL A 60 -18.42 -4.66 0.49
C VAL A 60 -19.75 -4.25 -0.13
N PRO A 61 -20.71 -3.65 0.61
CA PRO A 61 -20.67 -3.36 2.06
C PRO A 61 -21.31 -4.45 2.93
N ASP A 62 -21.93 -5.46 2.32
CA ASP A 62 -22.92 -6.33 2.99
C ASP A 62 -22.31 -7.51 3.76
N GLY A 63 -21.05 -7.84 3.53
CA GLY A 63 -20.38 -8.95 4.18
C GLY A 63 -20.30 -8.74 5.69
N TYR A 64 -20.56 -9.80 6.46
CA TYR A 64 -20.53 -9.74 7.93
C TYR A 64 -19.25 -9.09 8.48
N ILE A 65 -18.10 -9.32 7.86
CA ILE A 65 -16.82 -8.73 8.31
C ILE A 65 -16.86 -7.21 8.28
N CYS A 66 -17.61 -6.58 7.38
CA CYS A 66 -17.78 -5.13 7.34
C CYS A 66 -18.56 -4.60 8.55
N SER A 67 -19.33 -5.45 9.25
CA SER A 67 -20.02 -5.09 10.49
C SER A 67 -19.09 -5.15 11.72
N VAL A 68 -17.91 -5.75 11.59
CA VAL A 68 -16.90 -5.79 12.66
C VAL A 68 -16.19 -4.44 12.71
N VAL A 69 -16.78 -3.49 13.43
CA VAL A 69 -16.26 -2.12 13.58
C VAL A 69 -15.93 -1.82 15.04
N ARG A 70 -15.41 -0.62 15.33
CA ARG A 70 -15.12 -0.18 16.71
C ARG A 70 -16.34 -0.38 17.61
N GLY A 71 -16.13 -1.03 18.76
CA GLY A 71 -17.19 -1.41 19.70
C GLY A 71 -17.68 -2.85 19.52
N HIS A 72 -17.48 -3.47 18.35
CA HIS A 72 -17.73 -4.90 18.16
C HIS A 72 -16.75 -5.75 18.98
N GLU A 73 -17.22 -6.88 19.51
CA GLU A 73 -16.42 -7.76 20.37
C GLU A 73 -15.14 -8.24 19.66
N LEU A 74 -15.25 -8.74 18.42
CA LEU A 74 -14.10 -9.13 17.59
C LEU A 74 -13.11 -7.98 17.34
N PHE A 75 -13.59 -6.75 17.12
CA PHE A 75 -12.72 -5.60 16.92
C PHE A 75 -11.89 -5.31 18.17
N ASN A 76 -12.56 -5.29 19.34
CA ASN A 76 -11.88 -5.07 20.61
C ASN A 76 -10.90 -6.20 20.94
N ALA A 77 -11.24 -7.45 20.60
CA ALA A 77 -10.35 -8.60 20.75
C ALA A 77 -9.09 -8.46 19.87
N LEU A 78 -9.24 -8.09 18.59
CA LEU A 78 -8.12 -7.82 17.69
C LEU A 78 -7.22 -6.69 18.20
N LEU A 79 -7.81 -5.58 18.66
CA LEU A 79 -7.07 -4.45 19.20
C LEU A 79 -6.30 -4.84 20.48
N ASN A 80 -6.90 -5.62 21.37
CA ASN A 80 -6.25 -6.11 22.58
C ASN A 80 -5.16 -7.13 22.27
N TYR A 81 -5.37 -8.01 21.28
CA TYR A 81 -4.35 -8.91 20.77
C TYR A 81 -3.14 -8.12 20.26
N LEU A 82 -3.38 -7.13 19.40
CA LEU A 82 -2.34 -6.25 18.86
C LEU A 82 -1.56 -5.55 19.97
N ARG A 83 -2.24 -4.98 20.96
CA ARG A 83 -1.60 -4.35 22.14
C ARG A 83 -0.75 -5.31 22.96
N SER A 84 -1.14 -6.58 23.05
CA SER A 84 -0.43 -7.57 23.88
C SER A 84 0.93 -7.97 23.32
N ASN A 85 1.12 -7.92 22.00
CA ASN A 85 2.38 -8.25 21.35
C ASN A 85 2.52 -7.57 19.98
N PRO A 86 2.75 -6.25 19.93
CA PRO A 86 2.58 -5.48 18.69
C PRO A 86 3.47 -5.91 17.51
N LYS A 87 4.75 -6.23 17.76
CA LYS A 87 5.70 -6.62 16.71
C LYS A 87 5.39 -7.99 16.09
N GLU A 88 4.88 -8.94 16.88
CA GLU A 88 4.56 -10.29 16.38
C GLU A 88 3.11 -10.40 15.90
N ALA A 89 2.23 -9.49 16.33
CA ALA A 89 0.82 -9.52 15.95
C ALA A 89 0.62 -9.31 14.45
N CYS A 90 1.38 -8.42 13.81
CA CYS A 90 1.26 -8.18 12.37
C CYS A 90 2.52 -7.57 11.74
N ALA A 91 2.67 -7.78 10.43
CA ALA A 91 3.82 -7.30 9.65
C ALA A 91 3.86 -5.77 9.54
N GLU A 92 2.70 -5.12 9.55
CA GLU A 92 2.51 -3.68 9.44
C GLU A 92 3.17 -2.95 10.61
N VAL A 93 2.80 -3.31 11.85
CA VAL A 93 3.36 -2.69 13.06
C VAL A 93 4.83 -3.04 13.24
N ASN A 94 5.23 -4.28 12.89
CA ASN A 94 6.64 -4.65 12.93
C ASN A 94 7.49 -3.76 12.02
N GLY A 95 7.04 -3.54 10.77
CA GLY A 95 7.75 -2.67 9.82
C GLY A 95 7.74 -1.20 10.23
N ILE A 96 6.62 -0.68 10.74
CA ILE A 96 6.52 0.69 11.27
C ILE A 96 7.49 0.91 12.43
N TYR A 97 7.55 -0.04 13.37
CA TYR A 97 8.52 0.02 14.47
C TYR A 97 9.94 -0.14 13.95
N GLY A 98 10.17 -0.97 12.94
CA GLY A 98 11.45 -1.09 12.27
C GLY A 98 11.96 0.23 11.71
N ILE A 99 11.13 0.97 10.96
CA ILE A 99 11.48 2.31 10.45
C ILE A 99 11.76 3.26 11.61
N ARG A 100 10.85 3.32 12.59
CA ARG A 100 11.00 4.19 13.77
C ARG A 100 12.33 3.93 14.49
N ASP A 101 12.61 2.67 14.79
CA ASP A 101 13.77 2.26 15.58
C ASP A 101 15.08 2.49 14.80
N LEU A 102 15.10 2.26 13.48
CA LEU A 102 16.27 2.51 12.62
C LEU A 102 16.67 3.99 12.56
N PHE A 103 15.69 4.89 12.53
CA PHE A 103 15.95 6.33 12.32
C PHE A 103 15.71 7.19 13.56
N GLY A 104 15.29 6.59 14.69
CA GLY A 104 15.06 7.29 15.95
C GLY A 104 13.90 8.29 15.91
N HIS A 105 12.88 8.04 15.09
CA HIS A 105 11.74 8.95 14.96
C HIS A 105 10.80 8.89 16.18
N SER A 106 10.26 10.03 16.58
CA SER A 106 9.16 10.09 17.56
C SER A 106 7.82 9.80 16.86
N PRO A 107 6.91 8.99 17.43
CA PRO A 107 5.57 8.77 16.85
C PRO A 107 4.81 10.07 16.53
N ARG A 108 4.98 11.10 17.37
CA ARG A 108 4.31 12.41 17.22
C ARG A 108 4.78 13.20 16.00
N ASP A 109 5.94 12.88 15.46
CA ASP A 109 6.50 13.55 14.27
C ASP A 109 6.19 12.77 12.98
N VAL A 110 5.44 11.66 13.09
CA VAL A 110 5.21 10.70 12.02
C VAL A 110 3.73 10.68 11.62
N GLU A 111 3.49 10.78 10.33
CA GLU A 111 2.23 10.44 9.70
C GLU A 111 2.33 9.07 9.02
N VAL A 112 1.41 8.17 9.31
CA VAL A 112 1.33 6.84 8.68
C VAL A 112 0.20 6.86 7.66
N LEU A 113 0.57 6.64 6.39
CA LEU A 113 -0.36 6.38 5.30
C LEU A 113 -0.59 4.87 5.26
N LEU A 114 -1.66 4.42 5.92
CA LEU A 114 -2.14 3.06 5.79
C LEU A 114 -2.97 2.97 4.52
N TYR A 115 -2.66 2.01 3.65
CA TYR A 115 -3.52 1.78 2.51
C TYR A 115 -3.91 0.32 2.36
N HIS A 116 -5.16 0.09 2.01
CA HIS A 116 -5.76 -1.24 2.05
C HIS A 116 -6.71 -1.43 0.87
N SER A 117 -6.87 -2.68 0.43
CA SER A 117 -7.84 -3.01 -0.61
C SER A 117 -9.28 -2.82 -0.12
N ARG A 118 -10.18 -2.54 -1.06
CA ARG A 118 -11.64 -2.42 -0.83
C ARG A 118 -12.26 -3.80 -0.60
N THR A 119 -11.97 -4.39 0.55
CA THR A 119 -12.55 -5.64 1.07
C THR A 119 -12.81 -5.48 2.56
N CYS A 120 -13.79 -6.19 3.11
CA CYS A 120 -14.14 -6.05 4.52
C CYS A 120 -12.98 -6.44 5.46
N ASN A 121 -12.23 -7.51 5.15
CA ASN A 121 -11.11 -7.99 5.97
C ASN A 121 -9.93 -7.01 5.99
N SER A 122 -9.59 -6.40 4.86
CA SER A 122 -8.55 -5.38 4.76
C SER A 122 -8.97 -4.08 5.46
N ARG A 123 -10.24 -3.66 5.32
CA ARG A 123 -10.83 -2.53 6.06
C ARG A 123 -10.77 -2.74 7.57
N LEU A 124 -11.12 -3.94 8.04
CA LEU A 124 -11.03 -4.30 9.45
C LEU A 124 -9.59 -4.17 9.97
N CYS A 125 -8.61 -4.73 9.24
CA CYS A 125 -7.19 -4.61 9.61
C CYS A 125 -6.76 -3.14 9.66
N GLY A 126 -7.07 -2.36 8.61
CA GLY A 126 -6.74 -0.94 8.53
C GLY A 126 -7.31 -0.16 9.71
N SER A 127 -8.57 -0.43 10.06
CA SER A 127 -9.26 0.24 11.18
C SER A 127 -8.67 -0.12 12.54
N VAL A 128 -8.32 -1.38 12.79
CA VAL A 128 -7.67 -1.80 14.05
C VAL A 128 -6.26 -1.20 14.16
N LEU A 129 -5.51 -1.18 13.05
CA LEU A 129 -4.18 -0.56 13.00
C LEU A 129 -4.24 0.95 13.21
N GLU A 130 -5.22 1.63 12.59
CA GLU A 130 -5.46 3.06 12.77
C GLU A 130 -5.74 3.41 14.23
N ASP A 131 -6.60 2.64 14.90
CA ASP A 131 -6.90 2.83 16.33
C ASP A 131 -5.67 2.59 17.22
N PHE A 132 -4.90 1.55 16.92
CA PHE A 132 -3.69 1.22 17.65
C PHE A 132 -2.63 2.32 17.49
N LEU A 133 -2.29 2.70 16.26
CA LEU A 133 -1.24 3.67 15.96
C LEU A 133 -1.61 5.08 16.46
N ARG A 134 -2.87 5.50 16.34
CA ARG A 134 -3.29 6.77 16.95
C ARG A 134 -3.15 6.75 18.47
N GLY A 135 -3.44 5.60 19.11
CA GLY A 135 -3.21 5.40 20.54
C GLY A 135 -1.73 5.53 20.94
N GLU A 136 -0.81 5.14 20.06
CA GLU A 136 0.65 5.28 20.23
C GLU A 136 1.17 6.70 19.88
N GLY A 137 0.29 7.59 19.42
CA GLY A 137 0.59 9.00 19.14
C GLY A 137 1.00 9.33 17.71
N TYR A 138 0.80 8.41 16.76
CA TYR A 138 0.98 8.67 15.33
C TYR A 138 -0.20 9.48 14.76
N LEU A 139 0.07 10.33 13.76
CA LEU A 139 -0.99 10.75 12.83
C LEU A 139 -1.22 9.61 11.84
N VAL A 140 -2.48 9.30 11.52
CA VAL A 140 -2.80 8.18 10.62
C VAL A 140 -3.85 8.62 9.61
N GLU A 141 -3.54 8.44 8.34
CA GLU A 141 -4.44 8.56 7.20
C GLU A 141 -4.68 7.15 6.64
N SER A 142 -5.95 6.76 6.52
CA SER A 142 -6.35 5.45 5.97
C SER A 142 -6.91 5.63 4.58
N ILE A 143 -6.35 4.91 3.61
CA ILE A 143 -6.60 5.10 2.19
C ILE A 143 -7.09 3.80 1.58
N GLU A 144 -8.28 3.83 1.00
CA GLU A 144 -8.85 2.69 0.32
C GLU A 144 -8.48 2.69 -1.17
N VAL A 145 -7.92 1.56 -1.64
CA VAL A 145 -7.67 1.27 -3.05
C VAL A 145 -8.53 0.11 -3.54
N ARG A 146 -8.75 0.02 -4.85
CA ARG A 146 -9.46 -1.10 -5.48
C ARG A 146 -8.86 -2.45 -5.11
N ALA A 147 -9.73 -3.43 -4.86
CA ALA A 147 -9.32 -4.81 -4.68
C ALA A 147 -8.92 -5.44 -6.01
N LEU A 148 -7.79 -6.13 -6.04
CA LEU A 148 -7.29 -6.86 -7.20
C LEU A 148 -8.05 -8.19 -7.33
N ARG A 149 -9.05 -8.27 -8.21
CA ARG A 149 -9.92 -9.46 -8.37
C ARG A 149 -9.55 -10.31 -9.58
N SER A 150 -9.00 -9.70 -10.62
CA SER A 150 -8.69 -10.31 -11.90
C SER A 150 -7.41 -9.73 -12.50
N VAL A 151 -6.93 -10.29 -13.60
CA VAL A 151 -5.81 -9.74 -14.38
C VAL A 151 -6.17 -8.37 -14.94
N ASP A 152 -7.42 -8.19 -15.40
CA ASP A 152 -7.89 -6.90 -15.92
C ASP A 152 -7.97 -5.84 -14.81
N ASP A 153 -8.35 -6.25 -13.59
CA ASP A 153 -8.34 -5.36 -12.42
C ASP A 153 -6.93 -5.06 -11.90
N PHE A 154 -5.92 -5.84 -12.28
CA PHE A 154 -4.56 -5.65 -11.81
C PHE A 154 -4.02 -4.26 -12.21
N GLU A 155 -4.12 -3.92 -13.50
CA GLU A 155 -3.67 -2.61 -14.00
C GLU A 155 -4.46 -1.46 -13.36
N LEU A 156 -5.78 -1.60 -13.24
CA LEU A 156 -6.64 -0.60 -12.60
C LEU A 156 -6.30 -0.39 -11.12
N GLY A 157 -5.97 -1.46 -10.40
CA GLY A 157 -5.51 -1.35 -9.02
C GLY A 157 -4.15 -0.68 -8.90
N LEU A 158 -3.21 -0.97 -9.81
CA LEU A 158 -1.92 -0.25 -9.86
C LEU A 158 -2.12 1.25 -10.14
N ILE A 159 -3.04 1.60 -11.04
CA ILE A 159 -3.43 2.99 -11.29
C ILE A 159 -3.95 3.66 -10.02
N GLU A 160 -4.82 3.00 -9.26
CA GLU A 160 -5.30 3.56 -7.99
C GLU A 160 -4.18 3.73 -6.95
N VAL A 161 -3.20 2.83 -6.92
CA VAL A 161 -2.00 3.00 -6.07
C VAL A 161 -1.18 4.21 -6.53
N LEU A 162 -0.98 4.40 -7.84
CA LEU A 162 -0.31 5.59 -8.36
C LEU A 162 -1.06 6.88 -7.95
N ASP A 163 -2.35 6.94 -8.23
CA ASP A 163 -3.15 8.14 -8.02
C ASP A 163 -3.38 8.47 -6.55
N LYS A 164 -3.63 7.47 -5.71
CA LYS A 164 -3.97 7.71 -4.30
C LYS A 164 -2.76 7.69 -3.39
N ILE A 165 -1.74 6.89 -3.67
CA ILE A 165 -0.59 6.71 -2.77
C ILE A 165 0.62 7.47 -3.28
N VAL A 166 1.02 7.24 -4.53
CA VAL A 166 2.26 7.81 -5.07
C VAL A 166 2.14 9.33 -5.25
N ARG A 167 0.96 9.85 -5.64
CA ARG A 167 0.72 11.31 -5.61
C ARG A 167 0.80 11.91 -4.21
N LEU A 168 0.41 11.17 -3.17
CA LEU A 168 0.61 11.61 -1.79
C LEU A 168 2.10 11.65 -1.45
N VAL A 169 2.88 10.66 -1.87
CA VAL A 169 4.35 10.70 -1.73
C VAL A 169 4.91 11.97 -2.36
N VAL A 170 4.57 12.26 -3.63
CA VAL A 170 5.01 13.50 -4.32
C VAL A 170 4.63 14.75 -3.52
N ARG A 171 3.38 14.83 -3.05
CA ARG A 171 2.90 15.98 -2.26
C ARG A 171 3.66 16.13 -0.94
N LYS A 172 3.81 15.05 -0.17
CA LYS A 172 4.53 15.07 1.11
C LYS A 172 6.01 15.42 0.91
N LYS A 173 6.61 14.97 -0.20
CA LYS A 173 7.97 15.36 -0.59
C LYS A 173 8.08 16.85 -0.92
N SER A 174 7.11 17.43 -1.64
CA SER A 174 7.11 18.87 -1.95
C SER A 174 6.87 19.74 -0.72
N GLU A 175 6.20 19.21 0.31
CA GLU A 175 6.08 19.80 1.64
C GLU A 175 7.38 19.72 2.48
N GLY A 176 8.44 19.09 1.95
CA GLY A 176 9.73 18.95 2.62
C GLY A 176 9.83 17.78 3.60
N LEU A 177 8.83 16.89 3.61
CA LEU A 177 8.80 15.73 4.50
C LEU A 177 9.70 14.60 3.98
N LYS A 178 10.12 13.75 4.92
CA LYS A 178 10.87 12.52 4.63
C LYS A 178 9.93 11.34 4.55
N VAL A 179 9.96 10.60 3.44
CA VAL A 179 9.02 9.51 3.16
C VAL A 179 9.75 8.17 3.21
N TYR A 180 9.22 7.24 3.99
CA TYR A 180 9.73 5.88 4.13
C TYR A 180 8.64 4.87 3.77
N VAL A 181 8.98 3.87 2.96
CA VAL A 181 8.02 2.81 2.57
C VAL A 181 8.29 1.56 3.38
N ASN A 182 7.25 1.01 4.00
CA ASN A 182 7.28 -0.32 4.59
C ASN A 182 6.95 -1.36 3.51
N ALA A 183 7.97 -2.09 3.05
CA ALA A 183 7.83 -3.16 2.06
C ALA A 183 7.60 -4.55 2.68
N THR A 184 7.35 -4.62 4.00
CA THR A 184 7.14 -5.89 4.72
C THR A 184 5.76 -6.50 4.47
N PRO A 185 4.64 -5.77 4.66
CA PRO A 185 3.30 -6.29 4.44
C PRO A 185 2.88 -6.19 2.97
N GLY A 186 1.81 -6.92 2.61
CA GLY A 186 1.19 -6.85 1.28
C GLY A 186 1.64 -7.95 0.31
N PHE A 187 0.99 -8.00 -0.85
CA PHE A 187 1.35 -8.96 -1.90
C PHE A 187 2.63 -8.53 -2.61
N LYS A 188 3.56 -9.46 -2.82
CA LYS A 188 4.89 -9.17 -3.40
C LYS A 188 4.83 -8.41 -4.72
N SER A 189 3.87 -8.72 -5.59
CA SER A 189 3.72 -8.04 -6.89
C SER A 189 3.32 -6.57 -6.72
N GLU A 190 2.33 -6.29 -5.87
CA GLU A 190 1.87 -4.93 -5.57
C GLU A 190 2.94 -4.11 -4.84
N VAL A 191 3.60 -4.72 -3.84
CA VAL A 191 4.68 -4.09 -3.08
C VAL A 191 5.86 -3.73 -3.98
N THR A 192 6.21 -4.60 -4.93
CA THR A 192 7.30 -4.32 -5.90
C THR A 192 6.97 -3.06 -6.71
N PHE A 193 5.74 -2.96 -7.21
CA PHE A 193 5.29 -1.79 -7.96
C PHE A 193 5.27 -0.52 -7.08
N LEU A 194 4.70 -0.61 -5.87
CA LEU A 194 4.67 0.50 -4.90
C LEU A 194 6.09 1.02 -4.62
N VAL A 195 7.04 0.11 -4.38
CA VAL A 195 8.43 0.46 -4.08
C VAL A 195 9.04 1.23 -5.24
N ILE A 196 8.96 0.71 -6.47
CA ILE A 196 9.51 1.39 -7.66
C ILE A 196 8.86 2.77 -7.84
N ALA A 197 7.53 2.85 -7.81
CA ALA A 197 6.81 4.10 -7.99
C ALA A 197 7.12 5.13 -6.89
N SER A 198 7.24 4.69 -5.64
CA SER A 198 7.58 5.58 -4.51
C SER A 198 9.00 6.12 -4.61
N ILE A 199 9.96 5.30 -5.08
CA ILE A 199 11.35 5.73 -5.32
C ILE A 199 11.37 6.80 -6.41
N LEU A 200 10.67 6.56 -7.53
CA LEU A 200 10.55 7.54 -8.61
C LEU A 200 9.88 8.84 -8.15
N ALA A 201 8.96 8.76 -7.18
CA ALA A 201 8.34 9.91 -6.53
C ALA A 201 9.20 10.56 -5.42
N GLY A 202 10.42 10.07 -5.20
CA GLY A 202 11.40 10.67 -4.29
C GLY A 202 11.33 10.19 -2.84
N ALA A 203 10.83 8.97 -2.58
CA ALA A 203 10.93 8.35 -1.25
C ALA A 203 12.39 8.27 -0.77
N ASP A 204 12.61 8.51 0.52
CA ASP A 204 13.94 8.59 1.13
C ASP A 204 14.47 7.24 1.61
N GLY A 205 13.61 6.23 1.75
CA GLY A 205 14.03 4.90 2.13
C GLY A 205 12.92 3.86 2.04
N VAL A 206 13.32 2.60 1.89
CA VAL A 206 12.40 1.46 1.91
C VAL A 206 12.92 0.46 2.92
N VAL A 207 12.07 0.13 3.89
CA VAL A 207 12.40 -0.80 4.96
C VAL A 207 11.64 -2.10 4.75
N TYR A 208 12.34 -3.20 4.93
CA TYR A 208 11.82 -4.55 4.83
C TYR A 208 12.26 -5.38 6.03
N ILE A 209 11.40 -6.27 6.52
CA ILE A 209 11.76 -7.26 7.54
C ILE A 209 11.59 -8.63 6.91
N HIS A 210 12.70 -9.36 6.76
CA HIS A 210 12.66 -10.74 6.29
C HIS A 210 12.26 -11.69 7.44
N GLU A 211 11.40 -12.67 7.15
CA GLU A 211 10.87 -13.62 8.14
C GLU A 211 11.98 -14.38 8.90
N SER A 212 13.09 -14.71 8.22
CA SER A 212 14.19 -15.49 8.83
C SER A 212 15.07 -14.70 9.78
N PHE A 213 15.33 -13.42 9.51
CA PHE A 213 16.27 -12.62 10.31
C PHE A 213 15.56 -11.71 11.32
N ARG A 214 14.24 -11.48 11.15
CA ARG A 214 13.37 -10.71 12.04
C ARG A 214 13.93 -9.34 12.46
N SER A 215 14.75 -8.75 11.59
CA SER A 215 15.41 -7.47 11.80
C SER A 215 15.10 -6.54 10.63
N PRO A 216 14.82 -5.25 10.88
CA PRO A 216 14.58 -4.29 9.81
C PRO A 216 15.86 -4.02 9.04
N VAL A 217 15.75 -4.10 7.71
CA VAL A 217 16.83 -3.75 6.78
C VAL A 217 16.37 -2.61 5.89
N LEU A 218 17.27 -1.66 5.66
CA LEU A 218 17.12 -0.68 4.60
C LEU A 218 17.46 -1.36 3.28
N LEU A 219 16.50 -1.42 2.35
CA LEU A 219 16.76 -1.96 1.02
C LEU A 219 17.69 -1.00 0.25
N PRO A 220 18.76 -1.51 -0.38
CA PRO A 220 19.63 -0.70 -1.21
C PRO A 220 18.86 -0.27 -2.46
N ILE A 221 18.63 1.03 -2.58
CA ILE A 221 17.90 1.59 -3.70
C ILE A 221 18.88 2.41 -4.54
N PRO A 222 19.16 2.00 -5.79
CA PRO A 222 19.91 2.85 -6.69
C PRO A 222 19.11 4.15 -6.91
N PRO A 223 19.78 5.31 -7.10
CA PRO A 223 19.11 6.52 -7.54
C PRO A 223 18.44 6.28 -8.91
N LEU A 224 17.14 6.00 -8.91
CA LEU A 224 16.35 5.75 -10.10
C LEU A 224 15.61 7.03 -10.48
N THR A 225 15.64 7.36 -11.76
CA THR A 225 14.86 8.46 -12.33
C THR A 225 14.15 7.98 -13.58
N LEU A 226 12.97 8.53 -13.86
CA LEU A 226 12.33 8.33 -15.16
C LEU A 226 13.16 9.03 -16.24
N ASN A 227 13.28 8.39 -17.41
CA ASN A 227 13.71 9.10 -18.61
C ASN A 227 12.55 9.97 -19.08
N THR A 228 12.47 11.18 -18.54
CA THR A 228 11.33 12.10 -18.74
C THR A 228 11.10 12.41 -20.20
N LYS A 229 12.17 12.57 -21.00
CA LYS A 229 12.04 12.76 -22.46
C LYS A 229 11.27 11.61 -23.11
N VAL A 230 11.69 10.37 -22.85
CA VAL A 230 11.05 9.19 -23.46
C VAL A 230 9.60 9.06 -23.02
N VAL A 231 9.31 9.26 -21.74
CA VAL A 231 7.92 9.20 -21.23
C VAL A 231 7.08 10.32 -21.83
N SER A 232 7.59 11.55 -21.90
CA SER A 232 6.92 12.68 -22.54
C SER A 232 6.67 12.45 -24.03
N ASP A 233 7.65 11.93 -24.78
CA ASP A 233 7.51 11.61 -26.20
C ASP A 233 6.40 10.57 -26.43
N VAL A 234 6.32 9.54 -25.56
CA VAL A 234 5.24 8.54 -25.60
C VAL A 234 3.88 9.17 -25.26
N LEU A 235 3.77 9.93 -24.17
CA LEU A 235 2.51 10.57 -23.78
C LEU A 235 2.05 11.59 -24.84
N GLU A 236 2.96 12.34 -25.44
CA GLU A 236 2.65 13.29 -26.51
C GLU A 236 2.25 12.59 -27.81
N LEU A 237 2.83 11.44 -28.13
CA LEU A 237 2.45 10.68 -29.32
C LEU A 237 1.01 10.16 -29.21
N PHE A 238 0.66 9.60 -28.04
CA PHE A 238 -0.65 8.99 -27.83
C PHE A 238 -1.73 10.01 -27.45
N LYS A 239 -1.43 11.08 -26.69
CA LYS A 239 -2.40 12.06 -26.19
C LYS A 239 -3.70 11.38 -25.70
N ASP A 240 -4.81 11.66 -26.37
CA ASP A 240 -6.14 11.11 -26.08
C ASP A 240 -6.46 9.82 -26.88
N ILE A 241 -5.55 9.39 -27.75
CA ILE A 241 -5.68 8.19 -28.59
C ILE A 241 -4.98 7.02 -27.91
N SER A 242 -5.72 5.98 -27.54
CA SER A 242 -5.13 4.82 -26.85
C SER A 242 -4.35 3.87 -27.77
N CYS A 243 -4.67 3.82 -29.06
CA CYS A 243 -4.07 2.89 -30.01
C CYS A 243 -3.77 3.56 -31.36
N LEU A 244 -2.56 3.37 -31.87
CA LEU A 244 -2.07 3.95 -33.11
C LEU A 244 -1.54 2.86 -34.05
N ASP A 245 -1.49 3.18 -35.34
CA ASP A 245 -0.90 2.31 -36.34
C ASP A 245 0.58 2.02 -36.03
N THR A 246 0.97 0.76 -36.16
CA THR A 246 2.32 0.29 -35.79
C THR A 246 3.41 0.96 -36.62
N TYR A 247 3.20 1.19 -37.92
CA TYR A 247 4.17 1.90 -38.75
C TYR A 247 4.31 3.36 -38.30
N TYR A 248 3.19 4.01 -38.00
CA TYR A 248 3.20 5.38 -37.48
C TYR A 248 3.99 5.50 -36.17
N VAL A 249 3.75 4.63 -35.19
CA VAL A 249 4.48 4.66 -33.90
C VAL A 249 5.97 4.42 -34.09
N ASN A 250 6.36 3.43 -34.90
CA ASN A 250 7.77 3.15 -35.20
C ASN A 250 8.45 4.32 -35.92
N SER A 251 7.75 5.02 -36.81
CA SER A 251 8.32 6.20 -37.50
C SER A 251 8.58 7.38 -36.58
N ARG A 252 7.89 7.46 -35.43
CA ARG A 252 8.00 8.55 -34.45
C ARG A 252 8.99 8.26 -33.33
N LEU A 253 8.94 7.06 -32.77
CA LEU A 253 9.75 6.67 -31.60
C LEU A 253 11.00 5.84 -31.98
N GLY A 254 11.04 5.27 -33.18
CA GLY A 254 12.06 4.31 -33.61
C GLY A 254 11.72 2.89 -33.18
N SER A 255 11.95 1.92 -34.06
CA SER A 255 11.50 0.54 -33.88
C SER A 255 12.10 -0.16 -32.65
N GLU A 256 13.38 0.09 -32.37
CA GLU A 256 14.05 -0.48 -31.20
C GLU A 256 13.42 0.00 -29.88
N LEU A 257 13.12 1.29 -29.77
CA LEU A 257 12.46 1.84 -28.59
C LEU A 257 11.05 1.27 -28.43
N VAL A 258 10.29 1.15 -29.53
CA VAL A 258 8.95 0.55 -29.49
C VAL A 258 9.00 -0.90 -29.02
N THR A 259 9.93 -1.71 -29.54
CA THR A 259 10.15 -3.09 -29.07
C THR A 259 10.47 -3.13 -27.58
N ASN A 260 11.42 -2.31 -27.13
CA ASN A 260 11.76 -2.24 -25.70
C ASN A 260 10.56 -1.86 -24.83
N MET A 261 9.71 -0.93 -25.29
CA MET A 261 8.51 -0.50 -24.56
C MET A 261 7.40 -1.55 -24.55
N LEU A 262 7.31 -2.39 -25.58
CA LEU A 262 6.43 -3.56 -25.59
C LEU A 262 6.92 -4.62 -24.59
N ASP A 263 8.23 -4.89 -24.57
CA ASP A 263 8.84 -5.87 -23.65
C ASP A 263 8.73 -5.44 -22.18
N LEU A 264 8.88 -4.15 -21.91
CA LEU A 264 8.67 -3.56 -20.58
C LEU A 264 7.19 -3.44 -20.20
N GLY A 265 6.27 -3.73 -21.12
CA GLY A 265 4.83 -3.62 -20.90
C GLY A 265 4.39 -2.19 -20.62
N VAL A 266 5.04 -1.18 -21.22
CA VAL A 266 4.60 0.22 -21.30
C VAL A 266 3.60 0.38 -22.44
N LEU A 267 3.90 -0.26 -23.58
CA LEU A 267 3.00 -0.40 -24.71
C LEU A 267 2.48 -1.84 -24.77
N ARG A 268 1.41 -2.07 -25.54
CA ARG A 268 0.91 -3.41 -25.90
C ARG A 268 0.52 -3.46 -27.38
N LEU A 269 0.47 -4.66 -27.94
CA LEU A 269 -0.07 -4.90 -29.28
C LEU A 269 -1.52 -5.38 -29.18
N GLU A 270 -2.41 -4.75 -29.94
CA GLU A 270 -3.83 -5.09 -29.98
C GLU A 270 -4.32 -4.97 -31.43
N GLU A 271 -4.76 -6.11 -32.02
CA GLU A 271 -5.24 -6.17 -33.40
C GLU A 271 -4.29 -5.55 -34.45
N GLY A 272 -2.98 -5.72 -34.26
CA GLY A 272 -1.95 -5.17 -35.17
C GLY A 272 -1.64 -3.67 -34.98
N ARG A 273 -2.24 -3.04 -33.98
CA ARG A 273 -1.95 -1.66 -33.55
C ARG A 273 -1.12 -1.65 -32.28
N VAL A 274 -0.37 -0.57 -32.06
CA VAL A 274 0.36 -0.33 -30.80
C VAL A 274 -0.52 0.53 -29.91
N CYS A 275 -0.76 0.08 -28.68
CA CYS A 275 -1.56 0.80 -27.70
C CYS A 275 -0.74 1.17 -26.48
N ILE A 276 -0.95 2.37 -25.96
CA ILE A 276 -0.40 2.78 -24.66
C ILE A 276 -1.21 2.12 -23.54
N ARG A 277 -0.54 1.63 -22.50
CA ARG A 277 -1.24 1.12 -21.31
C ARG A 277 -1.62 2.26 -20.38
N GLU A 278 -2.74 2.10 -19.68
CA GLU A 278 -3.37 3.23 -19.01
C GLU A 278 -2.51 3.73 -17.84
N TRP A 279 -1.88 2.82 -17.10
CA TRP A 279 -1.01 3.16 -15.97
C TRP A 279 0.14 4.13 -16.31
N VAL A 280 0.60 4.14 -17.56
CA VAL A 280 1.68 5.04 -18.03
C VAL A 280 1.26 6.50 -17.93
N LYS A 281 -0.04 6.79 -18.15
CA LYS A 281 -0.61 8.14 -18.06
C LYS A 281 -0.70 8.67 -16.63
N HIS A 282 -0.56 7.79 -15.63
CA HIS A 282 -0.63 8.11 -14.21
C HIS A 282 0.75 8.20 -13.55
N LEU A 283 1.83 8.04 -14.31
CA LEU A 283 3.18 8.22 -13.79
C LEU A 283 3.37 9.66 -13.27
N PRO A 284 4.01 9.83 -12.09
CA PRO A 284 4.34 11.14 -11.57
C PRO A 284 5.51 11.72 -12.39
N LEU A 285 5.21 12.70 -13.25
CA LEU A 285 6.19 13.47 -14.02
C LEU A 285 6.51 14.81 -13.33
#